data_AF-A0A924SA83-F1
#
_entry.id   AF-A0A924SA83-F1
#
_cell.length_a   1.000
_cell.length_b   1.000
_cell.length_c   1.000
_cell.angle_alpha   90.00
_cell.angle_beta   90.00
_cell.angle_gamma   90.00
#
_symmetry.space_group_name_H-M   'P 1'
#
loop_
_entity.id
_entity.type
_entity.pdbx_description
1 polymer ?
#
loop_
_entity_poly.entity_id
_entity_poly.type
_entity_poly.pdbx_seq_one_letter_code
_entity_poly.pdbx_strand_id
1 'polypeptide(L)'
;MTLSATFDRLVDPNQPLAPSAFRLVGSDSVDVPIIAALSPLALKAADSVRARMVSDSSRRAGSVAGKPLTPVFVPPAATPTPAVPGKPAPLPPPKLTGPSPFMSVTLKLGRALKPSTDYRLSTTGLRALSGRSTPSERRFSTPKPAPPKTEKDTLSTTPVVRVPARPPSAR
;
A
#
# COMPACT_ATOMS: atom_id res chain seq x y z
N MET A 1 -10.50 -1.66 -1.03
CA MET A 1 -9.91 -3.01 -1.13
C MET A 1 -9.04 -3.07 -2.37
N THR A 2 -7.83 -3.61 -2.27
CA THR A 2 -6.89 -3.71 -3.40
C THR A 2 -6.33 -5.12 -3.51
N LEU A 3 -6.12 -5.57 -4.74
CA LEU A 3 -5.50 -6.86 -5.06
C LEU A 3 -4.24 -6.59 -5.90
N SER A 4 -3.09 -7.12 -5.49
CA SER A 4 -1.86 -7.06 -6.29
C SER A 4 -1.75 -8.33 -7.12
N ALA A 5 -1.68 -8.19 -8.44
CA ALA A 5 -1.48 -9.28 -9.37
C ALA A 5 -0.11 -9.14 -10.04
N THR A 6 0.67 -10.23 -10.02
CA THR A 6 1.96 -10.32 -10.73
C THR A 6 1.78 -11.11 -12.02
N PHE A 7 2.57 -10.82 -13.04
CA PHE A 7 2.59 -11.48 -14.34
C PHE A 7 3.99 -12.05 -14.59
N ASP A 8 4.09 -13.11 -15.39
CA ASP A 8 5.36 -13.76 -15.70
C ASP A 8 6.19 -13.01 -16.76
N ARG A 9 5.62 -11.93 -17.31
CA ARG A 9 6.22 -11.13 -18.37
C ARG A 9 6.12 -9.64 -18.04
N LEU A 10 7.08 -8.89 -18.55
CA LEU A 10 7.05 -7.43 -18.49
C LEU A 10 5.91 -6.90 -19.36
N VAL A 11 5.02 -6.14 -18.73
CA VAL A 11 3.89 -5.46 -19.35
C VAL A 11 4.36 -4.15 -19.95
N ASP A 12 3.77 -3.77 -21.08
CA ASP A 12 3.98 -2.47 -21.71
C ASP A 12 3.51 -1.33 -20.79
N PRO A 13 4.43 -0.46 -20.33
CA PRO A 13 4.08 0.61 -19.40
C PRO A 13 3.23 1.73 -20.03
N ASN A 14 3.20 1.84 -21.35
CA ASN A 14 2.40 2.84 -22.06
C ASN A 14 0.98 2.35 -22.37
N GLN A 15 0.69 1.07 -22.12
CA GLN A 15 -0.62 0.51 -22.35
C GLN A 15 -1.64 1.03 -21.32
N PRO A 16 -2.82 1.52 -21.75
CA PRO A 16 -3.90 1.82 -20.82
C PRO A 16 -4.43 0.53 -20.17
N LEU A 17 -4.43 0.48 -18.85
CA LEU A 17 -4.97 -0.63 -18.06
C LEU A 17 -6.47 -0.43 -17.86
N ALA A 18 -7.27 -0.88 -18.82
CA ALA A 18 -8.74 -0.82 -18.72
C ALA A 18 -9.25 -1.86 -17.70
N PRO A 19 -10.20 -1.52 -16.80
CA PRO A 19 -10.76 -2.48 -15.85
C PRO A 19 -11.45 -3.67 -16.54
N SER A 20 -12.02 -3.45 -17.72
CA SER A 20 -12.67 -4.49 -18.55
C SER A 20 -11.71 -5.56 -19.08
N ALA A 21 -10.40 -5.28 -19.09
CA ALA A 21 -9.37 -6.27 -19.43
C ALA A 21 -9.16 -7.31 -18.32
N PHE A 22 -9.74 -7.10 -17.15
CA PHE A 22 -9.61 -7.96 -15.98
C PHE A 22 -10.98 -8.49 -15.60
N ARG A 23 -11.04 -9.76 -15.24
CA ARG A 23 -12.23 -10.39 -14.70
C ARG A 23 -11.88 -11.22 -13.49
N LEU A 24 -12.56 -10.97 -12.39
CA LEU A 24 -12.35 -11.67 -11.13
C LEU A 24 -13.62 -12.41 -10.76
N VAL A 25 -13.54 -13.74 -10.68
CA VAL A 25 -14.70 -14.61 -10.44
C VAL A 25 -14.43 -15.45 -9.20
N GLY A 26 -15.39 -15.50 -8.27
CA GLY A 26 -15.33 -16.39 -7.11
C GLY A 26 -15.63 -17.84 -7.46
N SER A 27 -15.35 -18.76 -6.53
CA SER A 27 -15.71 -20.19 -6.66
C SER A 27 -17.21 -20.41 -6.80
N ASP A 28 -18.03 -19.50 -6.29
CA ASP A 28 -19.48 -19.41 -6.44
C ASP A 28 -19.93 -18.85 -7.80
N SER A 29 -18.99 -18.67 -8.75
CA SER A 29 -19.21 -18.04 -10.06
C SER A 29 -19.69 -16.58 -10.00
N VAL A 30 -19.57 -15.92 -8.85
CA VAL A 30 -19.99 -14.52 -8.70
C VAL A 30 -18.87 -13.59 -9.16
N ASP A 31 -19.20 -12.71 -10.12
CA ASP A 31 -18.28 -11.70 -10.66
C ASP A 31 -18.00 -10.59 -9.64
N VAL A 32 -16.72 -10.33 -9.36
CA VAL A 32 -16.24 -9.26 -8.47
C VAL A 32 -15.88 -8.05 -9.32
N PRO A 33 -16.64 -6.93 -9.24
CA PRO A 33 -16.39 -5.77 -10.07
C PRO A 33 -15.01 -5.17 -9.79
N ILE A 34 -14.24 -4.92 -10.84
CA ILE A 34 -12.96 -4.21 -10.80
C ILE A 34 -13.22 -2.77 -11.24
N ILE A 35 -12.95 -1.82 -10.36
CA ILE A 35 -13.21 -0.40 -10.59
C ILE A 35 -12.03 0.26 -11.31
N ALA A 36 -10.81 -0.13 -10.96
CA ALA A 36 -9.60 0.44 -11.57
C ALA A 36 -8.47 -0.58 -11.59
N ALA A 37 -7.62 -0.50 -12.60
CA ALA A 37 -6.35 -1.19 -12.67
C ALA A 37 -5.23 -0.14 -12.71
N LEU A 38 -4.27 -0.25 -11.80
CA LEU A 38 -3.21 0.73 -11.62
C LEU A 38 -1.85 0.09 -11.85
N SER A 39 -1.02 0.75 -12.66
CA SER A 39 0.41 0.44 -12.76
C SER A 39 1.13 0.87 -11.48
N PRO A 40 2.33 0.35 -11.20
CA PRO A 40 3.11 0.74 -10.03
C PRO A 40 3.41 2.25 -10.00
N LEU A 41 3.61 2.86 -11.16
CA LEU A 41 3.82 4.30 -11.28
C LEU A 41 2.54 5.09 -10.96
N ALA A 42 1.38 4.65 -11.48
CA ALA A 42 0.10 5.27 -11.17
C ALA A 42 -0.28 5.14 -9.69
N LEU A 43 0.04 4.00 -9.07
CA LEU A 43 -0.16 3.78 -7.64
C LEU A 43 0.68 4.77 -6.81
N LYS A 44 1.98 4.88 -7.10
CA LYS A 44 2.87 5.84 -6.43
C LYS A 44 2.38 7.28 -6.57
N ALA A 45 1.89 7.65 -7.74
CA ALA A 45 1.32 8.98 -7.96
C ALA A 45 0.07 9.22 -7.09
N ALA A 46 -0.86 8.25 -7.04
CA ALA A 46 -2.05 8.34 -6.20
C ALA A 46 -1.72 8.43 -4.70
N ASP A 47 -0.76 7.63 -4.24
CA ASP A 47 -0.29 7.65 -2.85
C ASP A 47 0.41 8.96 -2.50
N SER A 48 1.21 9.51 -3.42
CA SER A 48 1.88 10.81 -3.24
C SER A 48 0.87 11.95 -3.10
N VAL A 49 -0.19 11.95 -3.92
CA VAL A 49 -1.27 12.94 -3.81
C VAL A 49 -1.96 12.81 -2.45
N ARG A 50 -2.26 11.59 -2.02
CA ARG A 50 -2.88 11.33 -0.71
C ARG A 50 -2.00 11.79 0.44
N ALA A 51 -0.70 11.48 0.41
CA ALA A 51 0.25 11.91 1.43
C ALA A 51 0.36 13.43 1.53
N ARG A 52 0.34 14.13 0.39
CA ARG A 52 0.30 15.60 0.34
C ARG A 52 -0.98 16.15 0.98
N MET A 53 -2.14 15.58 0.66
CA MET A 53 -3.43 16.00 1.24
C MET A 53 -3.47 15.82 2.77
N VAL A 54 -2.96 14.69 3.27
CA VAL A 54 -2.86 14.43 4.71
C VAL A 54 -1.92 15.43 5.39
N SER A 55 -0.77 15.72 4.76
CA SER A 55 0.19 16.71 5.27
C SER A 55 -0.34 18.15 5.24
N ASP A 56 -1.13 18.52 4.23
CA ASP A 56 -1.78 19.83 4.18
C ASP A 56 -2.87 19.96 5.26
N SER A 57 -3.66 18.90 5.45
CA SER A 57 -4.73 18.86 6.46
C SER A 57 -4.17 18.98 7.88
N SER A 58 -3.06 18.32 8.19
CA SER A 58 -2.41 18.43 9.50
C SER A 58 -1.82 19.83 9.75
N ARG A 59 -1.27 20.48 8.72
CA ARG A 59 -0.79 21.87 8.80
C ARG A 59 -1.92 22.88 9.02
N ARG A 60 -3.06 22.71 8.35
CA ARG A 60 -4.24 23.58 8.57
C ARG A 60 -4.86 23.38 9.94
N ALA A 61 -4.97 22.14 10.42
CA ALA A 61 -5.46 21.87 11.77
C ALA A 61 -4.54 22.48 12.85
N GLY A 62 -3.22 22.46 12.62
CA GLY A 62 -2.24 23.14 13.49
C GLY A 62 -2.22 24.67 13.37
N SER A 63 -2.75 25.25 12.29
CA SER A 63 -2.71 26.70 12.03
C SER A 63 -3.79 27.51 12.76
N VAL A 64 -4.69 26.88 13.51
CA VAL A 64 -5.70 27.60 14.34
C VAL A 64 -5.13 28.00 15.71
N ALA A 65 -4.00 27.41 16.13
CA ALA A 65 -3.30 27.76 17.36
C ALA A 65 -2.13 28.75 17.10
N GLY A 66 -2.50 30.00 16.84
CA GLY A 66 -1.73 31.24 17.05
C GLY A 66 -0.21 31.29 16.82
N LYS A 67 0.24 32.07 15.84
CA LYS A 67 0.89 33.40 16.01
C LYS A 67 1.52 33.90 14.70
N PRO A 68 1.38 35.20 14.34
CA PRO A 68 2.08 35.78 13.20
C PRO A 68 3.52 36.24 13.51
N LEU A 69 4.38 36.02 12.52
CA LEU A 69 5.63 36.70 12.10
C LEU A 69 6.75 36.99 13.13
N THR A 70 7.93 36.43 12.85
CA THR A 70 9.18 37.21 12.81
C THR A 70 10.03 36.81 11.58
N PRO A 71 10.50 37.77 10.77
CA PRO A 71 11.48 37.50 9.72
C PRO A 71 12.87 37.34 10.35
N VAL A 72 13.49 36.17 10.17
CA VAL A 72 14.88 35.95 10.59
C VAL A 72 15.82 36.49 9.51
N PHE A 73 16.63 37.44 9.95
CA PHE A 73 17.71 38.12 9.28
C PHE A 73 18.72 37.17 8.62
N VAL A 74 19.08 37.43 7.35
CA VAL A 74 20.07 36.67 6.57
C VAL A 74 21.42 37.40 6.62
N PRO A 75 22.51 36.79 7.12
CA PRO A 75 23.84 37.38 6.98
C PRO A 75 24.42 37.18 5.56
N PRO A 76 25.32 38.09 5.10
CA PRO A 76 25.72 38.22 3.71
C PRO A 76 26.69 37.13 3.21
N ALA A 77 26.63 36.94 1.89
CA ALA A 77 27.32 35.95 1.09
C ALA A 77 28.85 35.95 1.26
N ALA A 78 29.42 34.76 1.47
CA ALA A 78 30.84 34.51 1.25
C ALA A 78 31.13 34.50 -0.26
N THR A 79 32.16 35.23 -0.66
CA THR A 79 32.71 35.32 -2.01
C THR A 79 33.17 33.94 -2.53
N PRO A 80 32.84 33.55 -3.78
CA PRO A 80 33.39 32.35 -4.39
C PRO A 80 34.84 32.58 -4.84
N THR A 81 35.74 31.70 -4.39
CA THR A 81 37.11 31.52 -4.88
C THR A 81 37.12 31.09 -6.36
N PRO A 82 38.10 31.53 -7.18
CA PRO A 82 38.17 31.17 -8.59
C PRO A 82 38.52 29.68 -8.79
N ALA A 83 37.76 29.02 -9.66
CA ALA A 83 37.92 27.62 -10.03
C ALA A 83 39.17 27.39 -10.89
N VAL A 84 39.93 26.35 -10.53
CA VAL A 84 41.04 25.80 -11.32
C VAL A 84 40.47 25.12 -12.59
N PRO A 85 41.08 25.28 -13.78
CA PRO A 85 40.62 24.61 -15.00
C PRO A 85 40.93 23.11 -14.96
N GLY A 86 39.98 22.32 -14.45
CA GLY A 86 40.02 20.86 -14.50
C GLY A 86 39.36 20.32 -15.77
N LYS A 87 39.95 19.24 -16.32
CA LYS A 87 39.52 18.46 -17.50
C LYS A 87 37.99 18.44 -17.76
N PRO A 88 37.54 18.56 -19.03
CA PRO A 88 36.13 18.42 -19.36
C PRO A 88 35.60 17.06 -18.89
N ALA A 89 34.54 17.11 -18.09
CA ALA A 89 33.87 15.92 -17.58
C ALA A 89 33.30 15.08 -18.75
N PRO A 90 33.37 13.74 -18.68
CA PRO A 90 32.77 12.89 -19.70
C PRO A 90 31.26 13.16 -19.79
N LEU A 91 30.74 13.19 -21.02
CA LEU A 91 29.31 13.40 -21.29
C LEU A 91 28.49 12.37 -20.50
N PRO A 92 27.40 12.79 -19.81
CA PRO A 92 26.55 11.86 -19.11
C PRO A 92 25.94 10.85 -20.11
N PRO A 93 25.80 9.57 -19.71
CA PRO A 93 25.22 8.57 -20.58
C PRO A 93 23.79 8.97 -21.00
N PRO A 94 23.36 8.59 -22.22
CA PRO A 94 22.05 8.93 -22.72
C PRO A 94 20.96 8.40 -21.77
N LYS A 95 20.16 9.33 -21.24
CA LYS A 95 19.10 9.04 -20.28
C LYS A 95 17.96 8.31 -21.01
N LEU A 96 17.82 7.01 -20.78
CA LEU A 96 16.68 6.21 -21.24
C LEU A 96 15.39 6.88 -20.74
N THR A 97 14.60 7.42 -21.66
CA THR A 97 13.54 8.39 -21.37
C THR A 97 12.14 7.76 -21.30
N GLY A 98 12.06 6.48 -20.93
CA GLY A 98 10.81 5.71 -20.89
C GLY A 98 10.42 5.27 -19.48
N PRO A 99 9.11 5.08 -19.20
CA PRO A 99 8.67 4.46 -17.96
C PRO A 99 9.25 3.05 -17.84
N SER A 100 9.73 2.69 -16.64
CA SER A 100 10.28 1.37 -16.41
C SER A 100 9.21 0.29 -16.61
N PRO A 101 9.53 -0.81 -17.31
CA PRO A 101 8.60 -1.91 -17.47
C PRO A 101 8.29 -2.55 -16.12
N PHE A 102 7.09 -3.12 -15.98
CA PHE A 102 6.65 -3.71 -14.72
C PHE A 102 5.99 -5.07 -14.92
N MET A 103 5.96 -5.85 -13.85
CA MET A 103 5.33 -7.18 -13.80
C MET A 103 4.13 -7.21 -12.85
N SER A 104 3.83 -6.14 -12.13
CA SER A 104 2.74 -6.11 -11.16
C SER A 104 1.71 -5.03 -11.48
N VAL A 105 0.44 -5.36 -11.29
CA VAL A 105 -0.70 -4.44 -11.42
C VAL A 105 -1.52 -4.48 -10.14
N THR A 106 -1.93 -3.32 -9.65
CA THR A 106 -2.82 -3.20 -8.50
C THR A 106 -4.25 -2.97 -8.97
N LEU A 107 -5.14 -3.90 -8.63
CA LEU A 107 -6.56 -3.86 -8.96
C LEU A 107 -7.34 -3.28 -7.78
N LYS A 108 -8.14 -2.25 -8.01
CA LYS A 108 -9.13 -1.72 -7.06
C LYS A 108 -10.44 -2.44 -7.27
N LEU A 109 -10.92 -3.10 -6.22
CA LEU A 109 -12.14 -3.89 -6.25
C LEU A 109 -13.33 -3.06 -5.76
N GLY A 110 -14.48 -3.25 -6.38
CA GLY A 110 -15.74 -2.60 -5.98
C GLY A 110 -16.45 -3.24 -4.81
N ARG A 111 -16.04 -4.45 -4.43
CA ARG A 111 -16.49 -5.12 -3.21
C ARG A 111 -15.34 -5.86 -2.53
N ALA A 112 -15.50 -6.10 -1.23
CA ALA A 112 -14.57 -6.93 -0.48
C ALA A 112 -14.63 -8.39 -0.95
N LEU A 113 -13.49 -9.09 -0.86
CA LEU A 113 -13.44 -10.52 -1.12
C LEU A 113 -13.96 -11.27 0.10
N LYS A 114 -14.70 -12.35 -0.13
CA LYS A 114 -15.12 -13.28 0.91
C LYS A 114 -13.86 -14.00 1.42
N PRO A 115 -13.68 -14.13 2.75
CA PRO A 115 -12.55 -14.87 3.31
C PRO A 115 -12.69 -16.37 3.01
N SER A 116 -11.58 -17.11 3.13
CA SER A 116 -11.53 -18.56 2.86
C SER A 116 -12.16 -18.99 1.53
N THR A 117 -12.14 -18.12 0.51
CA THR A 117 -12.74 -18.37 -0.80
C THR A 117 -11.67 -18.38 -1.89
N ASP A 118 -11.81 -19.30 -2.85
CA ASP A 118 -10.99 -19.36 -4.05
C ASP A 118 -11.51 -18.39 -5.12
N TYR A 119 -10.58 -17.70 -5.76
CA TYR A 119 -10.85 -16.73 -6.82
C TYR A 119 -10.03 -17.04 -8.06
N ARG A 120 -10.62 -16.78 -9.22
CA ARG A 120 -10.00 -16.86 -10.53
C ARG A 120 -9.91 -15.46 -11.13
N LEU A 121 -8.70 -14.99 -11.36
CA LEU A 121 -8.40 -13.76 -12.09
C LEU A 121 -8.03 -14.12 -13.52
N SER A 122 -8.83 -13.69 -14.49
CA SER A 122 -8.47 -13.78 -15.90
C SER A 122 -8.20 -12.39 -16.46
N THR A 123 -7.21 -12.30 -17.34
CA THR A 123 -6.78 -11.06 -17.98
C THR A 123 -6.72 -11.26 -19.49
N THR A 124 -7.21 -10.28 -20.23
CA THR A 124 -7.24 -10.28 -21.69
C THR A 124 -6.71 -8.96 -22.22
N GLY A 125 -6.05 -8.98 -23.39
CA GLY A 125 -5.58 -7.76 -24.04
C GLY A 125 -4.32 -7.13 -23.43
N LEU A 126 -3.72 -7.69 -22.37
CA LEU A 126 -2.45 -7.20 -21.83
C LEU A 126 -1.30 -7.48 -22.81
N ARG A 127 -0.56 -6.42 -23.14
CA ARG A 127 0.53 -6.42 -24.10
C ARG A 127 1.87 -6.55 -23.37
N ALA A 128 2.67 -7.53 -23.77
CA ALA A 128 4.05 -7.63 -23.34
C ALA A 128 4.92 -6.61 -24.08
N LEU A 129 6.16 -6.37 -23.61
CA LEU A 129 7.11 -5.48 -24.31
C LEU A 129 7.41 -5.90 -25.76
N SER A 130 7.20 -7.16 -26.11
CA SER A 130 7.32 -7.65 -27.49
C SER A 130 6.17 -7.22 -28.41
N GLY A 131 5.18 -6.48 -27.89
CA GLY A 131 3.98 -6.07 -28.61
C GLY A 131 2.91 -7.17 -28.70
N ARG A 132 3.20 -8.41 -28.28
CA ARG A 132 2.25 -9.52 -28.30
C ARG A 132 1.30 -9.43 -27.11
N SER A 133 0.02 -9.63 -27.38
CA SER A 133 -1.01 -9.81 -26.36
C SER A 133 -1.20 -11.30 -26.08
N THR A 134 -1.24 -11.68 -24.81
CA THR A 134 -1.50 -13.08 -24.41
C THR A 134 -2.45 -13.07 -23.22
N PRO A 135 -3.56 -13.83 -23.26
CA PRO A 135 -4.43 -13.96 -22.10
C PRO A 135 -3.68 -14.65 -20.96
N SER A 136 -3.95 -14.24 -19.73
CA SER A 136 -3.37 -14.88 -18.54
C SER A 136 -4.44 -15.13 -17.50
N GLU A 137 -4.35 -16.28 -16.85
CA GLU A 137 -5.27 -16.71 -15.81
C GLU A 137 -4.49 -17.13 -14.57
N ARG A 138 -4.96 -16.70 -13.40
CA ARG A 138 -4.40 -17.08 -12.11
C ARG A 138 -5.51 -17.41 -11.13
N ARG A 139 -5.21 -18.34 -10.22
CA ARG A 139 -6.08 -18.68 -9.10
C ARG A 139 -5.39 -18.36 -7.79
N PHE A 140 -6.15 -17.89 -6.82
CA PHE A 140 -5.65 -17.62 -5.48
C PHE A 140 -6.78 -17.83 -4.46
N SER A 141 -6.40 -18.10 -3.22
CA SER A 141 -7.33 -18.21 -2.10
C SER A 141 -7.13 -17.05 -1.12
N THR A 142 -8.22 -16.57 -0.54
CA THR A 142 -8.15 -15.59 0.54
C THR A 142 -7.90 -16.28 1.89
N PRO A 143 -7.14 -15.68 2.81
CA PRO A 143 -6.88 -16.27 4.12
C PRO A 143 -8.16 -16.42 4.95
N LYS A 144 -8.10 -17.32 5.94
CA LYS A 144 -9.14 -17.47 6.95
C LYS A 144 -9.17 -16.23 7.86
N PRO A 145 -10.35 -15.76 8.32
CA PRO A 145 -10.42 -14.64 9.24
C PRO A 145 -9.63 -14.95 10.52
N ALA A 146 -8.97 -13.94 11.07
CA ALA A 146 -8.36 -14.08 12.39
C ALA A 146 -9.44 -14.42 13.42
N PRO A 147 -9.17 -15.31 14.39
CA PRO A 147 -10.11 -15.60 15.46
C PRO A 147 -10.44 -14.32 16.23
N PRO A 148 -11.70 -14.14 16.69
CA PRO A 148 -12.05 -13.01 17.53
C PRO A 148 -11.16 -13.04 18.78
N LYS A 149 -10.53 -11.90 19.09
CA LYS A 149 -9.77 -11.76 20.33
C LYS A 149 -10.77 -11.81 21.47
N THR A 150 -10.75 -12.88 22.26
CA THR A 150 -11.47 -12.91 23.53
C THR A 150 -10.85 -11.82 24.41
N GLU A 151 -11.57 -10.73 24.60
CA GLU A 151 -11.26 -9.78 25.67
C GLU A 151 -11.30 -10.59 26.96
N LYS A 152 -10.14 -10.76 27.61
CA LYS A 152 -10.07 -11.32 28.95
C LYS A 152 -10.72 -10.29 29.87
N ASP A 153 -11.98 -10.51 30.14
CA ASP A 153 -12.75 -9.81 31.16
C ASP A 153 -12.00 -10.00 32.49
N THR A 154 -11.38 -8.92 32.98
CA THR A 154 -10.57 -8.95 34.19
C THR A 154 -11.52 -8.71 35.36
N LEU A 155 -12.38 -9.68 35.66
CA LEU A 155 -13.30 -9.61 36.80
C LEU A 155 -12.85 -10.56 37.91
N SER A 156 -12.19 -9.94 38.89
CA SER A 156 -12.35 -10.16 40.33
C SER A 156 -12.21 -11.60 40.87
N THR A 157 -10.98 -11.99 41.21
CA THR A 157 -10.73 -13.02 42.22
C THR A 157 -10.56 -12.36 43.59
N THR A 158 -11.63 -12.29 44.37
CA THR A 158 -11.56 -12.09 45.83
C THR A 158 -10.85 -13.28 46.48
N PRO A 159 -9.80 -13.10 47.30
CA PRO A 159 -9.19 -14.22 48.02
C PRO A 159 -10.09 -14.66 49.18
N VAL A 160 -10.52 -15.92 49.16
CA VAL A 160 -11.20 -16.58 50.28
C VAL A 160 -10.18 -16.78 51.40
N VAL A 161 -10.33 -16.04 52.49
CA VAL A 161 -9.58 -16.25 53.74
C VAL A 161 -10.07 -17.54 54.40
N ARG A 162 -9.25 -18.59 54.40
CA ARG A 162 -9.50 -19.83 55.16
C ARG A 162 -9.18 -19.56 56.64
N VAL A 163 -10.20 -19.64 57.49
CA VAL A 163 -10.04 -19.65 58.96
C VAL A 163 -9.53 -21.03 59.40
N PRO A 164 -8.45 -21.14 60.20
CA PRO A 164 -7.99 -22.42 60.73
C PRO A 164 -8.87 -22.92 61.88
N ALA A 165 -9.27 -24.20 61.82
CA ALA A 165 -10.06 -24.88 62.83
C ALA A 165 -9.25 -25.20 64.10
N ARG A 166 -9.87 -25.00 65.26
CA ARG A 166 -9.32 -25.26 66.60
C ARG A 166 -9.37 -26.77 66.93
N PRO A 167 -8.33 -27.38 67.52
CA PRO A 167 -8.37 -28.79 67.92
C PRO A 167 -9.20 -28.99 69.21
N PRO A 168 -9.88 -30.14 69.38
CA PRO A 168 -10.59 -30.47 70.61
C PRO A 168 -9.65 -30.96 71.71
N SER A 169 -9.86 -30.44 72.93
CA SER A 169 -9.19 -30.86 74.16
C SER A 169 -9.58 -32.29 74.55
N ALA A 170 -8.60 -33.16 74.77
CA ALA A 170 -8.79 -34.46 75.41
C ALA A 170 -8.80 -34.30 76.93
N ARG A 171 -9.66 -35.09 77.59
CA ARG A 171 -9.84 -35.21 79.03
C ARG A 171 -9.43 -36.61 79.45
#